data_AF-A0A261FZX2-F1
#
_entry.id   AF-A0A261FZX2-F1
#
_cell.length_a   1.000
_cell.length_b   1.000
_cell.length_c   1.000
_cell.angle_alpha   90.00
_cell.angle_beta   90.00
_cell.angle_gamma   90.00
#
_symmetry.space_group_name_H-M   'P 1'
#
loop_
_entity.id
_entity.type
_entity.pdbx_description
1 polymer ?
#
loop_
_entity_poly.entity_id
_entity_poly.type
_entity_poly.pdbx_seq_one_letter_code
_entity_poly.pdbx_strand_id
1 'polypeptide(L)'
;MTIPTENDVTARSAFALDVHPVPRCDAVIAGDKWRITMLTESLVRFEWSDAGRFEDYATQTILNRDLGRTPSYRVTHSRGLTIVDTAALHIVYDGRPFSKEGLSVVVGGMANSQNNTWHYGDVQRGNLKGTARTLDEADGCIPLGDGVISRDGWAVLDDSRSNLIIETNVVNGTPNPFGTWVSLGTMMRPTCTSSATGTVISKRCVISTD
;
A
#
# COMPACT_ATOMS: atom_id res chain seq x y z
N MET A 1 5.91 3.04 48.26
CA MET A 1 5.53 2.78 46.86
C MET A 1 4.96 4.09 46.33
N THR A 2 5.78 4.85 45.61
CA THR A 2 5.47 6.23 45.24
C THR A 2 4.87 6.23 43.84
N ILE A 3 3.67 6.78 43.68
CA ILE A 3 3.03 6.99 42.37
C ILE A 3 3.82 8.09 41.66
N PRO A 4 4.28 7.90 40.40
CA PRO A 4 4.99 8.94 39.68
C PRO A 4 4.03 10.07 39.34
N THR A 5 4.43 11.32 39.62
CA THR A 5 3.67 12.53 39.30
C THR A 5 3.93 12.99 37.87
N GLU A 6 2.87 13.47 37.23
CA GLU A 6 2.82 14.07 35.89
C GLU A 6 3.85 15.20 35.73
N ASN A 7 4.90 14.95 34.95
CA ASN A 7 5.55 15.93 34.07
C ASN A 7 6.65 15.22 33.29
N ASP A 8 6.28 14.62 32.16
CA ASP A 8 7.25 14.37 31.10
C ASP A 8 6.56 14.58 29.75
N VAL A 9 6.83 15.75 29.16
CA VAL A 9 6.52 16.00 27.75
C VAL A 9 7.42 15.05 26.98
N THR A 10 6.84 14.03 26.32
CA THR A 10 7.46 12.92 25.54
C THR A 10 7.58 11.53 26.19
N ALA A 11 6.67 11.15 27.10
CA ALA A 11 6.39 9.73 27.28
C ALA A 11 5.66 9.19 26.02
N ARG A 12 6.39 8.65 25.04
CA ARG A 12 5.78 7.76 24.03
C ARG A 12 5.04 6.67 24.81
N SER A 13 3.75 6.50 24.54
CA SER A 13 2.98 5.37 25.06
C SER A 13 3.79 4.08 24.85
N ALA A 14 3.88 3.22 25.86
CA ALA A 14 4.53 1.91 25.73
C ALA A 14 3.86 1.02 24.66
N PHE A 15 2.70 1.44 24.14
CA PHE A 15 1.94 0.80 23.07
C PHE A 15 2.01 1.55 21.74
N ALA A 16 2.81 2.63 21.63
CA ALA A 16 3.00 3.31 20.36
C ALA A 16 3.72 2.37 19.37
N LEU A 17 3.08 2.13 18.23
CA LEU A 17 3.64 1.31 17.16
C LEU A 17 4.84 2.02 16.53
N ASP A 18 6.00 1.35 16.48
CA ASP A 18 7.15 1.82 15.73
C ASP A 18 6.95 1.50 14.24
N VAL A 19 6.33 2.45 13.53
CA VAL A 19 5.99 2.32 12.11
C VAL A 19 6.54 3.50 11.31
N HIS A 20 6.90 3.22 10.06
CA HIS A 20 7.42 4.20 9.11
C HIS A 20 6.52 4.24 7.85
N PRO A 21 5.29 4.76 7.97
CA PRO A 21 4.30 4.67 6.90
C PRO A 21 4.51 5.70 5.79
N VAL A 22 5.23 6.78 6.05
CA VAL A 22 5.60 7.77 5.04
C VAL A 22 6.75 7.18 4.20
N PRO A 23 6.62 7.11 2.86
CA PRO A 23 7.69 6.62 2.03
C PRO A 23 8.88 7.59 2.03
N ARG A 24 10.07 7.07 1.73
CA ARG A 24 11.25 7.92 1.53
C ARG A 24 11.03 8.82 0.32
N CYS A 25 11.43 10.08 0.41
CA CYS A 25 11.27 11.04 -0.67
C CYS A 25 12.08 10.66 -1.94
N ASP A 26 13.22 9.99 -1.76
CA ASP A 26 14.09 9.49 -2.83
C ASP A 26 13.56 8.22 -3.52
N ALA A 27 12.41 7.71 -3.08
CA ALA A 27 11.78 6.51 -3.60
C ALA A 27 10.41 6.77 -4.26
N VAL A 28 10.02 8.05 -4.37
CA VAL A 28 8.72 8.49 -4.85
C VAL A 28 8.83 9.11 -6.24
N ILE A 29 7.92 8.69 -7.12
CA ILE A 29 7.71 9.26 -8.46
C ILE A 29 6.22 9.62 -8.52
N ALA A 30 5.88 10.87 -8.79
CA ALA A 30 4.49 11.32 -8.67
C ALA A 30 4.09 12.32 -9.77
N GLY A 31 2.80 12.35 -10.05
CA GLY A 31 2.10 13.42 -10.77
C GLY A 31 0.93 13.94 -9.95
N ASP A 32 0.07 14.78 -10.54
CA ASP A 32 -1.00 15.48 -9.82
C ASP A 32 -1.98 14.55 -9.07
N LYS A 33 -2.22 13.35 -9.60
CA LYS A 33 -3.23 12.40 -9.11
C LYS A 33 -2.69 11.01 -8.81
N TRP A 34 -1.41 10.78 -9.05
CA TRP A 34 -0.83 9.44 -8.93
C TRP A 34 0.52 9.49 -8.24
N ARG A 35 0.84 8.41 -7.53
CA ARG A 35 2.11 8.20 -6.86
C ARG A 35 2.57 6.77 -7.07
N ILE A 36 3.76 6.61 -7.63
CA ILE A 36 4.51 5.35 -7.67
C ILE A 36 5.57 5.44 -6.58
N THR A 37 5.55 4.48 -5.66
CA THR A 37 6.55 4.37 -4.59
C THR A 37 7.32 3.09 -4.79
N MET A 38 8.63 3.21 -5.06
CA MET A 38 9.53 2.07 -5.05
C MET A 38 9.83 1.71 -3.61
N LEU A 39 9.41 0.55 -3.13
CA LEU A 39 9.72 0.10 -1.76
C LEU A 39 11.02 -0.70 -1.73
N THR A 40 11.25 -1.49 -2.78
CA THR A 40 12.53 -2.15 -3.13
C THR A 40 12.66 -2.20 -4.65
N GLU A 41 13.74 -2.80 -5.18
CA GLU A 41 13.88 -3.11 -6.60
C GLU A 41 12.83 -4.10 -7.10
N SER A 42 12.17 -4.85 -6.22
CA SER A 42 11.20 -5.91 -6.53
C SER A 42 9.81 -5.67 -5.92
N LEU A 43 9.59 -4.54 -5.25
CA LEU A 43 8.33 -4.20 -4.58
C LEU A 43 7.98 -2.75 -4.87
N VAL A 44 6.86 -2.54 -5.54
CA VAL A 44 6.38 -1.20 -5.93
C VAL A 44 4.93 -1.01 -5.49
N ARG A 45 4.61 0.18 -4.99
CA ARG A 45 3.24 0.61 -4.67
C ARG A 45 2.76 1.66 -5.66
N PHE A 46 1.55 1.47 -6.15
CA PHE A 46 0.81 2.39 -7.01
C PHE A 46 -0.35 2.99 -6.22
N GLU A 47 -0.47 4.32 -6.25
CA GLU A 47 -1.61 5.04 -5.69
C GLU A 47 -2.20 5.99 -6.74
N TRP A 48 -3.53 5.96 -6.87
CA TRP A 48 -4.29 6.97 -7.60
C TRP A 48 -5.23 7.68 -6.64
N SER A 49 -5.37 9.00 -6.76
CA SER A 49 -6.25 9.85 -5.97
C SER A 49 -6.87 10.94 -6.83
N ASP A 50 -8.20 10.96 -6.93
CA ASP A 50 -8.90 12.01 -7.68
C ASP A 50 -8.67 13.42 -7.13
N ALA A 51 -8.33 13.50 -5.84
CA ALA A 51 -8.07 14.73 -5.10
C ALA A 51 -6.58 15.07 -4.96
N GLY A 52 -5.67 14.27 -5.54
CA GLY A 52 -4.22 14.48 -5.43
C GLY A 52 -3.66 14.33 -4.01
N ARG A 53 -4.39 13.65 -3.12
CA ARG A 53 -3.96 13.35 -1.75
C ARG A 53 -3.68 11.86 -1.60
N PHE A 54 -2.51 11.52 -1.09
CA PHE A 54 -2.06 10.13 -0.97
C PHE A 54 -2.13 9.63 0.47
N GLU A 55 -2.06 8.30 0.64
CA GLU A 55 -2.18 7.67 1.95
C GLU A 55 -0.82 7.47 2.60
N ASP A 56 -0.55 8.31 3.61
CA ASP A 56 0.68 8.32 4.38
C ASP A 56 0.50 7.75 5.81
N TYR A 57 -0.72 7.38 6.22
CA TYR A 57 -0.91 6.60 7.43
C TYR A 57 -0.57 5.12 7.19
N ALA A 58 -0.16 4.44 8.26
CA ALA A 58 -0.04 2.98 8.24
C ALA A 58 -1.41 2.39 7.94
N THR A 59 -1.47 1.40 7.05
CA THR A 59 -2.69 0.58 6.90
C THR A 59 -2.51 -0.72 7.68
N GLN A 60 -3.61 -1.36 8.07
CA GLN A 60 -3.55 -2.68 8.71
C GLN A 60 -2.85 -3.75 7.85
N THR A 61 -2.71 -3.49 6.55
CA THR A 61 -2.03 -4.37 5.60
C THR A 61 -0.58 -3.96 5.37
N ILE A 62 -0.29 -2.66 5.35
CA ILE A 62 1.02 -2.09 5.03
C ILE A 62 1.37 -1.04 6.08
N LEU A 63 2.19 -1.46 7.04
CA LEU A 63 2.65 -0.60 8.14
C LEU A 63 3.78 0.34 7.71
N ASN A 64 4.74 -0.20 6.96
CA ASN A 64 5.99 0.47 6.61
C ASN A 64 6.11 0.66 5.11
N ARG A 65 6.50 1.87 4.72
CA ARG A 65 6.83 2.27 3.34
C ARG A 65 8.23 2.84 3.24
N ASP A 66 8.84 3.21 4.36
CA ASP A 66 10.29 3.26 4.51
C ASP A 66 10.77 1.92 5.08
N LEU A 67 11.56 1.19 4.28
CA LEU A 67 12.18 -0.09 4.66
C LEU A 67 13.66 0.07 5.09
N GLY A 68 14.12 1.30 5.30
CA GLY A 68 15.48 1.61 5.75
C GLY A 68 16.57 1.50 4.68
N ARG A 69 16.19 1.28 3.42
CA ARG A 69 17.10 1.24 2.26
C ARG A 69 16.52 2.04 1.10
N THR A 70 17.39 2.78 0.41
CA THR A 70 17.03 3.46 -0.84
C THR A 70 17.04 2.45 -1.98
N PRO A 71 15.93 2.27 -2.71
CA PRO A 71 15.90 1.38 -3.88
C PRO A 71 16.68 1.99 -5.06
N SER A 72 17.35 1.15 -5.83
CA SER A 72 18.02 1.53 -7.07
C SER A 72 17.08 1.41 -8.26
N TYR A 73 16.76 2.54 -8.91
CA TYR A 73 15.92 2.58 -10.10
C TYR A 73 16.29 3.74 -11.03
N ARG A 74 15.83 3.67 -12.27
CA ARG A 74 15.93 4.74 -13.27
C ARG A 74 14.54 5.14 -13.71
N VAL A 75 14.31 6.44 -13.85
CA VAL A 75 13.08 6.98 -14.44
C VAL A 75 13.40 7.60 -15.79
N THR A 76 12.63 7.23 -16.81
CA THR A 76 12.69 7.81 -18.15
C THR A 76 11.31 8.31 -18.53
N HIS A 77 11.23 9.56 -19.01
CA HIS A 77 10.02 10.10 -19.61
C HIS A 77 10.16 10.10 -21.12
N SER A 78 9.31 9.35 -21.83
CA SER A 78 9.39 9.22 -23.29
C SER A 78 8.02 9.05 -23.90
N ARG A 79 7.73 9.83 -24.96
CA ARG A 79 6.45 9.77 -25.70
C ARG A 79 5.21 9.87 -24.81
N GLY A 80 5.28 10.65 -23.73
CA GLY A 80 4.19 10.81 -22.76
C GLY A 80 4.05 9.68 -21.74
N LEU A 81 4.98 8.72 -21.72
CA LEU A 81 5.02 7.63 -20.75
C LEU A 81 6.06 7.91 -19.65
N THR A 82 5.72 7.50 -18.43
CA THR A 82 6.65 7.32 -17.31
C THR A 82 7.12 5.88 -17.34
N ILE A 83 8.43 5.66 -17.52
CA ILE A 83 9.05 4.34 -17.53
C ILE A 83 9.97 4.26 -16.31
N VAL A 84 9.82 3.21 -15.50
CA VAL A 84 10.65 2.97 -14.32
C VAL A 84 11.31 1.61 -14.44
N ASP A 85 12.63 1.59 -14.38
CA ASP A 85 13.45 0.38 -14.50
C ASP A 85 14.19 0.11 -13.19
N THR A 86 14.14 -1.13 -12.72
CA THR A 86 14.98 -1.67 -11.65
C THR A 86 15.74 -2.90 -12.15
N ALA A 87 16.46 -3.59 -11.26
CA ALA A 87 17.05 -4.89 -11.59
C ALA A 87 16.01 -5.99 -11.87
N ALA A 88 14.79 -5.88 -11.32
CA ALA A 88 13.75 -6.90 -11.39
C ALA A 88 12.47 -6.44 -12.11
N LEU A 89 12.21 -5.14 -12.22
CA LEU A 89 10.95 -4.59 -12.70
C LEU A 89 11.16 -3.63 -13.86
N HIS A 90 10.31 -3.74 -14.87
CA HIS A 90 10.11 -2.73 -15.90
C HIS A 90 8.66 -2.26 -15.86
N ILE A 91 8.47 -1.00 -15.45
CA ILE A 91 7.15 -0.39 -15.23
C ILE A 91 6.89 0.62 -16.34
N VAL A 92 5.72 0.55 -16.97
CA VAL A 92 5.28 1.53 -17.97
C VAL A 92 3.94 2.10 -17.54
N TYR A 93 3.86 3.44 -17.49
CA TYR A 93 2.65 4.14 -17.10
C TYR A 93 2.38 5.38 -17.94
N ASP A 94 1.12 5.59 -18.36
CA ASP A 94 0.69 6.71 -19.19
C ASP A 94 0.26 7.97 -18.42
N GLY A 95 0.29 7.94 -17.08
CA GLY A 95 -0.10 9.06 -16.22
C GLY A 95 -1.61 9.30 -16.08
N ARG A 96 -2.46 8.42 -16.64
CA ARG A 96 -3.93 8.52 -16.61
C ARG A 96 -4.54 7.60 -15.54
N PRO A 97 -5.85 7.70 -15.22
CA PRO A 97 -6.47 6.77 -14.27
C PRO A 97 -6.09 5.32 -14.59
N PHE A 98 -5.69 4.55 -13.58
CA PHE A 98 -5.15 3.22 -13.79
C PHE A 98 -6.11 2.34 -14.61
N SER A 99 -5.57 1.81 -15.71
CA SER A 99 -6.28 0.94 -16.65
C SER A 99 -5.35 -0.16 -17.12
N LYS A 100 -5.93 -1.21 -17.69
CA LYS A 100 -5.18 -2.34 -18.23
C LYS A 100 -4.19 -1.91 -19.32
N GLU A 101 -4.56 -0.92 -20.12
CA GLU A 101 -3.74 -0.40 -21.22
C GLU A 101 -2.74 0.67 -20.75
N GLY A 102 -3.03 1.34 -19.64
CA GLY A 102 -2.27 2.50 -19.18
C GLY A 102 -1.16 2.17 -18.19
N LEU A 103 -1.27 1.06 -17.44
CA LEU A 103 -0.27 0.65 -16.43
C LEU A 103 0.08 -0.84 -16.55
N SER A 104 1.38 -1.12 -16.76
CA SER A 104 1.92 -2.48 -16.74
C SER A 104 3.25 -2.58 -15.99
N VAL A 105 3.53 -3.79 -15.50
CA VAL A 105 4.79 -4.18 -14.85
C VAL A 105 5.25 -5.50 -15.45
N VAL A 106 6.43 -5.51 -16.04
CA VAL A 106 7.11 -6.73 -16.47
C VAL A 106 8.09 -7.15 -15.38
N VAL A 107 7.98 -8.39 -14.92
CA VAL A 107 8.94 -9.00 -14.00
C VAL A 107 10.06 -9.69 -14.79
N GLY A 108 11.30 -9.30 -14.50
CA GLY A 108 12.52 -9.88 -15.06
C GLY A 108 12.87 -11.24 -14.45
N GLY A 109 14.05 -11.79 -14.78
CA GLY A 109 14.63 -12.94 -14.06
C GLY A 109 14.01 -14.32 -14.30
N MET A 110 12.80 -14.42 -14.86
CA MET A 110 12.12 -15.71 -15.02
C MET A 110 12.37 -16.41 -16.35
N ALA A 111 13.02 -17.58 -16.28
CA ALA A 111 13.11 -18.49 -17.43
C ALA A 111 11.71 -19.07 -17.77
N ASN A 112 11.32 -19.02 -19.04
CA ASN A 112 10.10 -19.62 -19.61
C ASN A 112 8.74 -19.06 -19.13
N SER A 113 8.67 -17.85 -18.55
CA SER A 113 7.38 -17.26 -18.19
C SER A 113 6.75 -16.53 -19.38
N GLN A 114 5.59 -17.01 -19.85
CA GLN A 114 4.74 -16.30 -20.81
C GLN A 114 3.79 -15.29 -20.12
N ASN A 115 3.75 -15.28 -18.78
CA ASN A 115 2.77 -14.52 -17.98
C ASN A 115 3.44 -13.55 -16.98
N ASN A 116 4.72 -13.21 -17.18
CA ASN A 116 5.49 -12.33 -16.29
C ASN A 116 5.10 -10.85 -16.37
N THR A 117 4.15 -10.50 -17.23
CA THR A 117 3.67 -9.13 -17.38
C THR A 117 2.32 -9.00 -16.70
N TRP A 118 2.27 -8.18 -15.66
CA TRP A 118 1.04 -7.73 -15.04
C TRP A 118 0.55 -6.46 -15.71
N HIS A 119 -0.72 -6.43 -16.11
CA HIS A 119 -1.43 -5.19 -16.41
C HIS A 119 -2.42 -4.89 -15.29
N TYR A 120 -2.69 -3.60 -15.05
CA TYR A 120 -3.63 -3.23 -13.99
C TYR A 120 -4.99 -3.91 -14.16
N GLY A 121 -5.39 -4.67 -13.13
CA GLY A 121 -6.65 -5.42 -13.12
C GLY A 121 -6.56 -6.85 -13.65
N ASP A 122 -5.37 -7.33 -14.04
CA ASP A 122 -5.19 -8.72 -14.42
C ASP A 122 -5.50 -9.69 -13.28
N VAL A 123 -6.12 -10.83 -13.64
CA VAL A 123 -6.41 -11.92 -12.72
C VAL A 123 -5.14 -12.70 -12.42
N GLN A 124 -4.84 -12.91 -11.14
CA GLN A 124 -3.63 -13.59 -10.67
C GLN A 124 -3.75 -15.12 -10.80
N ARG A 125 -3.76 -15.64 -12.04
CA ARG A 125 -4.02 -17.07 -12.31
C ARG A 125 -2.96 -18.00 -11.72
N GLY A 126 -1.70 -17.59 -11.67
CA GLY A 126 -0.60 -18.32 -11.05
C GLY A 126 -0.46 -18.14 -9.54
N ASN A 127 -1.33 -17.35 -8.88
CA ASN A 127 -1.23 -17.07 -7.44
C ASN A 127 -1.43 -18.35 -6.61
N LEU A 128 -0.51 -18.60 -5.67
CA LEU A 128 -0.51 -19.78 -4.81
C LEU A 128 -1.42 -19.65 -3.58
N LYS A 129 -2.22 -18.57 -3.54
CA LYS A 129 -3.15 -18.22 -2.48
C LYS A 129 -2.47 -17.93 -1.14
N GLY A 130 -3.24 -17.33 -0.25
CA GLY A 130 -2.80 -16.94 1.09
C GLY A 130 -3.52 -17.76 2.15
N THR A 131 -3.87 -17.09 3.24
CA THR A 131 -4.65 -17.69 4.33
C THR A 131 -6.12 -17.28 4.24
N ALA A 132 -6.97 -18.01 4.97
CA ALA A 132 -8.32 -17.53 5.29
C ALA A 132 -8.26 -16.61 6.52
N ARG A 133 -9.12 -15.59 6.56
CA ARG A 133 -9.19 -14.65 7.69
C ARG A 133 -9.81 -15.31 8.93
N THR A 134 -10.86 -16.11 8.75
CA THR A 134 -11.53 -16.88 9.81
C THR A 134 -11.82 -18.28 9.29
N LEU A 135 -11.93 -19.24 10.21
CA LEU A 135 -12.45 -20.59 9.96
C LEU A 135 -13.77 -20.84 10.69
N ASP A 136 -14.36 -19.79 11.25
CA ASP A 136 -15.65 -19.87 11.94
C ASP A 136 -16.72 -20.35 10.95
N GLU A 137 -17.46 -21.38 11.35
CA GLU A 137 -18.53 -22.02 10.56
C GLU A 137 -18.05 -22.71 9.26
N ALA A 138 -16.74 -22.87 9.06
CA ALA A 138 -16.21 -23.64 7.93
C ALA A 138 -16.44 -25.14 8.12
N ASP A 139 -17.21 -25.76 7.23
CA ASP A 139 -17.34 -27.22 7.12
C ASP A 139 -16.57 -27.72 5.90
N GLY A 140 -15.31 -28.10 6.12
CA GLY A 140 -14.42 -28.62 5.08
C GLY A 140 -13.67 -27.54 4.28
N CYS A 141 -13.54 -27.76 2.97
CA CYS A 141 -12.70 -26.93 2.11
C CYS A 141 -13.32 -25.54 1.88
N ILE A 142 -12.53 -24.49 2.09
CA ILE A 142 -12.93 -23.11 1.84
C ILE A 142 -12.04 -22.44 0.78
N PRO A 143 -12.58 -21.46 0.02
CA PRO A 143 -11.76 -20.67 -0.90
C PRO A 143 -10.79 -19.78 -0.12
N LEU A 144 -9.53 -19.76 -0.56
CA LEU A 144 -8.50 -18.86 -0.04
C LEU A 144 -8.42 -17.59 -0.88
N GLY A 145 -8.11 -16.47 -0.21
CA GLY A 145 -7.76 -15.23 -0.90
C GLY A 145 -6.41 -15.33 -1.61
N ASP A 146 -6.11 -14.36 -2.46
CA ASP A 146 -4.79 -14.26 -3.08
C ASP A 146 -3.71 -14.02 -2.02
N GLY A 147 -2.56 -14.67 -2.20
CA GLY A 147 -1.37 -14.53 -1.36
C GLY A 147 -0.30 -13.69 -2.04
N VAL A 148 0.88 -13.66 -1.43
CA VAL A 148 2.04 -12.88 -1.92
C VAL A 148 2.98 -13.68 -2.84
N ILE A 149 2.65 -14.94 -3.17
CA ILE A 149 3.50 -15.83 -3.97
C ILE A 149 2.73 -16.29 -5.21
N SER A 150 3.40 -16.32 -6.37
CA SER A 150 2.81 -16.69 -7.65
C SER A 150 3.77 -17.46 -8.54
N ARG A 151 3.24 -18.31 -9.41
CA ARG A 151 3.98 -18.95 -10.51
C ARG A 151 4.22 -18.01 -11.69
N ASP A 152 3.47 -16.92 -11.76
CA ASP A 152 3.61 -15.89 -12.80
C ASP A 152 4.71 -14.87 -12.43
N GLY A 153 5.41 -15.06 -11.31
CA GLY A 153 6.50 -14.20 -10.81
C GLY A 153 6.07 -12.87 -10.25
N TRP A 154 4.76 -12.58 -10.23
CA TRP A 154 4.22 -11.39 -9.59
C TRP A 154 3.00 -11.72 -8.74
N ALA A 155 2.83 -10.96 -7.67
CA ALA A 155 1.61 -10.92 -6.88
C ALA A 155 1.19 -9.48 -6.61
N VAL A 156 -0.13 -9.28 -6.46
CA VAL A 156 -0.76 -7.99 -6.18
C VAL A 156 -1.42 -8.02 -4.82
N LEU A 157 -1.13 -7.00 -4.02
CA LEU A 157 -1.81 -6.72 -2.76
C LEU A 157 -2.60 -5.42 -2.90
N ASP A 158 -3.93 -5.49 -2.78
CA ASP A 158 -4.81 -4.32 -2.82
C ASP A 158 -5.14 -3.85 -1.39
N ASP A 159 -4.54 -2.74 -0.98
CA ASP A 159 -4.76 -2.12 0.33
C ASP A 159 -5.71 -0.90 0.26
N SER A 160 -6.45 -0.73 -0.85
CA SER A 160 -7.34 0.41 -1.08
C SER A 160 -8.40 0.56 0.02
N ARG A 161 -8.87 -0.57 0.57
CA ARG A 161 -9.95 -0.63 1.57
C ARG A 161 -9.45 -0.96 2.98
N SER A 162 -8.14 -1.02 3.19
CA SER A 162 -7.56 -1.34 4.48
C SER A 162 -7.82 -0.19 5.46
N ASN A 163 -8.10 -0.54 6.72
CA ASN A 163 -8.21 0.45 7.78
C ASN A 163 -6.86 1.12 8.03
N LEU A 164 -6.91 2.35 8.53
CA LEU A 164 -5.74 3.14 8.90
C LEU A 164 -5.43 2.92 10.38
N ILE A 165 -4.15 2.94 10.70
CA ILE A 165 -3.65 3.01 12.07
C ILE A 165 -3.17 4.45 12.28
N ILE A 166 -3.84 5.17 13.17
CA ILE A 166 -3.57 6.59 13.46
C ILE A 166 -3.09 6.74 14.90
N GLU A 167 -2.15 7.65 15.13
CA GLU A 167 -1.78 8.07 16.48
C GLU A 167 -2.85 9.03 17.02
N THR A 168 -3.42 8.69 18.18
CA THR A 168 -4.40 9.54 18.86
C THR A 168 -4.53 9.18 20.34
N ASN A 169 -4.57 10.20 21.19
CA ASN A 169 -4.80 10.06 22.63
C ASN A 169 -6.30 10.12 23.01
N VAL A 170 -7.20 10.35 22.05
CA VAL A 170 -8.65 10.40 22.27
C VAL A 170 -9.39 9.78 21.10
N VAL A 171 -10.42 8.99 21.40
CA VAL A 171 -11.31 8.36 20.41
C VAL A 171 -12.74 8.62 20.83
N ASN A 172 -13.54 9.27 19.98
CA ASN A 172 -14.94 9.61 20.26
C ASN A 172 -15.16 10.32 21.62
N GLY A 173 -14.23 11.19 22.01
CA GLY A 173 -14.27 11.92 23.28
C GLY A 173 -13.75 11.13 24.49
N THR A 174 -13.40 9.86 24.32
CA THR A 174 -12.85 9.01 25.38
C THR A 174 -11.32 8.97 25.30
N PRO A 175 -10.58 9.14 26.41
CA PRO A 175 -9.13 8.96 26.43
C PRO A 175 -8.72 7.58 25.91
N ASN A 176 -7.70 7.55 25.05
CA ASN A 176 -7.12 6.34 24.49
C ASN A 176 -5.77 6.04 25.16
N PRO A 177 -5.69 5.09 26.10
CA PRO A 177 -4.45 4.77 26.80
C PRO A 177 -3.41 4.07 25.91
N PHE A 178 -3.79 3.61 24.72
CA PHE A 178 -2.88 2.92 23.80
C PHE A 178 -2.08 3.88 22.92
N GLY A 179 -2.56 5.12 22.73
CA GLY A 179 -1.90 6.12 21.87
C GLY A 179 -2.08 5.89 20.37
N THR A 180 -2.64 4.75 19.95
CA THR A 180 -3.00 4.46 18.55
C THR A 180 -4.43 3.95 18.42
N TRP A 181 -5.06 4.17 17.27
CA TRP A 181 -6.42 3.72 16.98
C TRP A 181 -6.57 3.24 15.53
N VAL A 182 -7.48 2.29 15.31
CA VAL A 182 -7.84 1.82 13.96
C VAL A 182 -9.04 2.61 13.45
N SER A 183 -8.82 3.41 12.41
CA SER A 183 -9.87 4.17 11.72
C SER A 183 -10.20 3.54 10.37
N LEU A 184 -11.42 3.71 9.88
CA LEU A 184 -11.79 3.23 8.55
C LEU A 184 -10.96 3.94 7.46
N GLY A 185 -10.52 3.17 6.45
CA GLY A 185 -9.68 3.61 5.33
C GLY A 185 -10.21 4.83 4.55
N THR A 186 -11.52 5.06 4.62
CA THR A 186 -12.18 6.26 4.13
C THR A 186 -12.48 7.14 5.32
N MET A 187 -11.50 7.94 5.77
CA MET A 187 -11.80 8.96 6.78
C MET A 187 -12.68 10.03 6.11
N MET A 188 -14.00 9.85 6.15
CA MET A 188 -14.93 10.97 6.09
C MET A 188 -14.56 11.85 7.29
N ARG A 189 -13.79 12.92 7.05
CA ARG A 189 -13.76 14.02 8.00
C ARG A 189 -15.20 14.52 8.17
N PRO A 190 -15.70 14.76 9.39
CA PRO A 190 -16.98 15.41 9.56
C PRO A 190 -16.84 16.85 9.08
N THR A 191 -17.08 17.10 7.79
CA THR A 191 -17.35 18.43 7.29
C THR A 191 -18.84 18.64 7.36
N CYS A 192 -19.28 19.54 8.23
CA CYS A 192 -20.62 20.11 8.23
C CYS A 192 -20.84 20.91 6.94
N THR A 193 -20.96 20.25 5.78
CA THR A 193 -21.51 20.82 4.54
C THR A 193 -21.70 19.68 3.54
N SER A 194 -22.91 19.59 2.99
CA SER A 194 -23.34 18.54 2.08
C SER A 194 -22.72 18.67 0.68
N SER A 195 -21.66 17.92 0.40
CA SER A 195 -21.40 17.30 -0.90
C SER A 195 -20.27 16.26 -0.77
N ALA A 196 -20.60 15.04 -0.36
CA ALA A 196 -19.64 13.96 -0.26
C ALA A 196 -19.42 13.32 -1.63
N THR A 197 -18.61 13.95 -2.49
CA THR A 197 -17.94 13.19 -3.56
C THR A 197 -16.80 12.43 -2.89
N GLY A 198 -17.02 11.14 -2.60
CA GLY A 198 -16.01 10.30 -1.98
C GLY A 198 -14.72 10.34 -2.80
N THR A 199 -13.58 10.61 -2.16
CA THR A 199 -12.29 10.50 -2.83
C THR A 199 -12.01 9.01 -3.09
N VAL A 200 -11.89 8.62 -4.35
CA VAL A 200 -11.43 7.28 -4.71
C VAL A 200 -9.92 7.26 -4.56
N ILE A 201 -9.43 6.41 -3.66
CA ILE A 201 -8.00 6.10 -3.57
C ILE A 201 -7.83 4.64 -3.96
N SER A 202 -7.23 4.39 -5.12
CA SER A 202 -6.80 3.04 -5.51
C SER A 202 -5.35 2.85 -5.06
N LYS A 203 -5.07 1.74 -4.37
CA LYS A 203 -3.77 1.43 -3.80
C LYS A 203 -3.46 -0.04 -4.07
N ARG A 204 -2.36 -0.30 -4.79
CA ARG A 204 -1.90 -1.65 -5.09
C ARG A 204 -0.40 -1.76 -4.94
N CYS A 205 0.06 -2.84 -4.32
CA CYS A 205 1.46 -3.23 -4.38
C CYS A 205 1.63 -4.36 -5.37
N VAL A 206 2.62 -4.25 -6.25
CA VAL A 206 3.09 -5.35 -7.10
C VAL A 206 4.41 -5.84 -6.54
N ILE A 207 4.49 -7.14 -6.34
CA ILE A 207 5.63 -7.83 -5.74
C ILE A 207 6.19 -8.78 -6.79
N SER A 208 7.48 -8.69 -7.08
CA SER A 208 8.22 -9.74 -7.77
C SER A 208 8.41 -10.93 -6.82
N THR A 209 8.08 -12.14 -7.25
CA THR A 209 8.10 -13.36 -6.43
C THR A 209 9.13 -14.37 -6.91
N ASP A 210 10.14 -13.91 -7.66
CA ASP A 210 11.25 -14.69 -8.20
C ASP A 210 12.39 -14.88 -7.19
#